data_AF-A0A969G806-F1
#
_entry.id   AF-A0A969G806-F1
#
_cell.length_a   1.000
_cell.length_b   1.000
_cell.length_c   1.000
_cell.angle_alpha   90.00
_cell.angle_beta   90.00
_cell.angle_gamma   90.00
#
_symmetry.space_group_name_H-M   'P 1'
#
loop_
_entity.id
_entity.type
_entity.pdbx_description
1 polymer ?
#
loop_
_entity_poly.entity_id
_entity_poly.type
_entity_poly.pdbx_seq_one_letter_code
_entity_poly.pdbx_strand_id
1 'polypeptide(L)'
;MANLNDFKLVQRISRRYADLLFAELGVEKQFEKDVHKERLGFYPFIIENVCGITDLSLIDEIITDTDFNRELHENAGDDCGIDVVHIDEDNNLILLFNFKYRETFKQTNDGGNDANY
;
A
#
# COMPACT_ATOMS: atom_id res chain seq x y z
N MET A 1 11.86 17.39 -0.46
CA MET A 1 11.84 16.36 0.59
C MET A 1 10.43 16.31 1.14
N ALA A 2 9.86 15.12 1.34
CA ALA A 2 8.51 15.00 1.88
C ALA A 2 8.47 15.57 3.32
N ASN A 3 7.46 16.38 3.62
CA ASN A 3 7.26 17.01 4.93
C ASN A 3 6.08 16.36 5.69
N LEU A 4 5.80 16.86 6.90
CA LEU A 4 4.73 16.33 7.75
C LEU A 4 3.35 16.39 7.09
N ASN A 5 3.08 17.42 6.29
CA ASN A 5 1.80 17.55 5.59
C ASN A 5 1.68 16.52 4.47
N ASP A 6 2.77 16.25 3.74
CA ASP A 6 2.78 15.20 2.71
C ASP A 6 2.52 13.82 3.34
N PHE A 7 3.15 13.54 4.48
CA PHE A 7 2.90 12.32 5.25
C PHE A 7 1.41 12.19 5.65
N LYS A 8 0.83 13.23 6.25
CA LYS A 8 -0.58 13.24 6.65
C LYS A 8 -1.54 13.12 5.45
N LEU A 9 -1.15 13.65 4.30
CA LEU A 9 -1.93 13.57 3.08
C LEU A 9 -2.01 12.12 2.59
N VAL A 10 -0.87 11.42 2.53
CA VAL A 10 -0.81 9.99 2.17
C VAL A 10 -1.69 9.18 3.10
N GLN A 11 -1.57 9.33 4.43
CA GLN A 11 -2.41 8.60 5.40
C GLN A 11 -3.91 8.79 5.13
N ARG A 12 -4.33 10.04 4.88
CA ARG A 12 -5.73 10.37 4.63
C ARG A 12 -6.24 9.76 3.33
N ILE A 13 -5.44 9.83 2.27
CA ILE A 13 -5.79 9.26 0.96
C ILE A 13 -5.88 7.74 1.09
N SER A 14 -4.85 7.10 1.66
CA SER A 14 -4.83 5.66 1.87
C SER A 14 -6.04 5.19 2.69
N ARG A 15 -6.44 5.90 3.74
CA ARG A 15 -7.66 5.59 4.49
C ARG A 15 -8.92 5.59 3.61
N ARG A 16 -9.06 6.60 2.74
CA ARG A 16 -10.20 6.69 1.80
C ARG A 16 -10.18 5.54 0.79
N TYR A 17 -9.02 5.17 0.29
CA TYR A 17 -8.88 4.03 -0.62
C TYR A 17 -9.28 2.71 0.06
N ALA A 18 -8.96 2.55 1.35
CA ALA A 18 -9.43 1.39 2.11
C ALA A 18 -10.96 1.34 2.19
N ASP A 19 -11.62 2.48 2.44
CA ASP A 19 -13.08 2.56 2.45
C ASP A 19 -13.70 2.15 1.10
N LEU A 20 -13.09 2.62 0.00
CA LEU A 20 -13.55 2.28 -1.35
C LEU A 20 -13.34 0.78 -1.65
N LEU A 21 -12.16 0.26 -1.32
CA LEU A 21 -11.84 -1.16 -1.51
C LEU A 21 -12.81 -2.06 -0.73
N PHE A 22 -13.10 -1.75 0.53
CA PHE A 22 -14.02 -2.55 1.33
C PHE A 22 -15.44 -2.50 0.80
N ALA A 23 -15.88 -1.34 0.30
CA ALA A 23 -17.17 -1.21 -0.34
C ALA A 23 -17.26 -2.04 -1.64
N GLU A 24 -16.20 -2.05 -2.46
CA GLU A 24 -16.11 -2.84 -3.68
C GLU A 24 -16.16 -4.36 -3.38
N LEU A 25 -15.39 -4.81 -2.39
CA LEU A 25 -15.29 -6.21 -2.02
C LEU A 25 -16.46 -6.70 -1.13
N GLY A 26 -17.34 -5.80 -0.68
CA GLY A 26 -18.42 -6.13 0.26
C GLY A 26 -17.91 -6.58 1.64
N VAL A 27 -16.73 -6.13 2.05
CA VAL A 27 -16.08 -6.52 3.31
C VAL A 27 -16.47 -5.54 4.42
N GLU A 28 -17.10 -6.03 5.48
CA GLU A 28 -17.31 -5.26 6.70
C GLU A 28 -16.23 -5.60 7.73
N LYS A 29 -15.26 -4.70 7.93
CA LYS A 29 -14.15 -4.91 8.86
C LYS A 29 -13.93 -3.74 9.80
N GLN A 30 -13.75 -4.05 11.08
CA GLN A 30 -13.33 -3.10 12.11
C GLN A 30 -11.85 -3.27 12.41
N PHE A 31 -11.16 -2.16 12.56
CA PHE A 31 -9.73 -2.13 12.89
C PHE A 31 -9.55 -1.50 14.26
N GLU A 32 -8.74 -2.12 15.12
CA GLU A 32 -8.37 -1.55 16.42
C GLU A 32 -7.56 -0.26 16.28
N LYS A 33 -6.77 -0.16 15.20
CA LYS A 33 -5.92 0.99 14.89
C LYS A 33 -6.13 1.46 13.47
N ASP A 34 -6.31 2.77 13.31
CA ASP A 34 -6.41 3.43 12.01
C ASP A 34 -5.26 3.09 11.07
N VAL A 35 -4.04 2.91 11.61
CA VAL A 35 -2.83 2.63 10.82
C VAL A 35 -2.92 1.32 10.01
N HIS A 36 -3.65 0.31 10.50
CA HIS A 36 -3.83 -0.94 9.77
C HIS A 36 -4.74 -0.72 8.55
N LYS A 37 -5.85 0.00 8.75
CA LYS A 37 -6.75 0.39 7.67
C LYS A 37 -6.05 1.25 6.63
N GLU A 38 -5.26 2.23 7.08
CA GLU A 38 -4.44 3.06 6.19
C GLU A 38 -3.45 2.22 5.39
N ARG A 39 -2.79 1.24 6.02
CA ARG A 39 -1.86 0.34 5.33
C ARG A 39 -2.58 -0.45 4.22
N LEU A 40 -3.75 -1.00 4.47
CA LEU A 40 -4.51 -1.72 3.44
C LEU A 40 -4.86 -0.83 2.26
N GLY A 41 -5.38 0.36 2.51
CA GLY A 41 -5.70 1.30 1.43
C GLY A 41 -4.49 1.97 0.77
N PHE A 42 -3.29 1.81 1.30
CA PHE A 42 -2.06 2.28 0.65
C PHE A 42 -1.75 1.49 -0.62
N TYR A 43 -2.03 0.18 -0.66
CA TYR A 43 -1.81 -0.66 -1.84
C TYR A 43 -2.58 -0.15 -3.06
N PRO A 44 -3.93 -0.06 -3.04
CA PRO A 44 -4.68 0.44 -4.19
C PRO A 44 -4.34 1.88 -4.55
N PHE A 45 -4.05 2.73 -3.56
CA PHE A 45 -3.60 4.10 -3.84
C PHE A 45 -2.31 4.13 -4.68
N ILE A 46 -1.29 3.39 -4.27
CA ILE A 46 -0.01 3.39 -4.99
C ILE A 46 -0.12 2.67 -6.31
N ILE A 47 -0.76 1.51 -6.35
CA ILE A 47 -0.94 0.71 -7.57
C ILE A 47 -1.66 1.53 -8.65
N GLU A 48 -2.73 2.25 -8.31
CA GLU A 48 -3.39 3.15 -9.26
C GLU A 48 -2.42 4.21 -9.81
N ASN A 49 -1.59 4.81 -8.95
CA ASN A 49 -0.68 5.87 -9.36
C ASN A 49 0.51 5.38 -10.19
N VAL A 50 0.97 4.14 -9.99
CA VAL A 50 2.17 3.60 -10.68
C VAL A 50 1.82 2.73 -11.88
N CYS A 51 0.71 2.00 -11.83
CA CYS A 51 0.26 1.10 -12.91
C CYS A 51 -0.87 1.72 -13.75
N GLY A 52 -1.55 2.76 -13.28
CA GLY A 52 -2.68 3.38 -13.99
C GLY A 52 -3.98 2.56 -13.93
N ILE A 53 -4.04 1.52 -13.09
CA ILE A 53 -5.22 0.67 -12.90
C ILE A 53 -6.17 1.38 -11.95
N THR A 54 -7.42 1.62 -12.35
CA THR A 54 -8.43 2.26 -11.47
C THR A 54 -9.48 1.29 -10.94
N ASP A 55 -9.55 0.09 -11.52
CA ASP A 55 -10.47 -0.95 -11.08
C ASP A 55 -9.93 -1.60 -9.80
N LEU A 56 -10.66 -1.42 -8.69
CA LEU A 56 -10.25 -1.90 -7.37
C LEU A 56 -10.27 -3.43 -7.27
N SER A 57 -11.14 -4.11 -8.04
CA SER A 57 -11.18 -5.57 -8.07
C SER A 57 -9.93 -6.11 -8.78
N LEU A 58 -9.53 -5.51 -9.90
CA LEU A 58 -8.28 -5.88 -10.57
C LEU A 58 -7.05 -5.60 -9.72
N ILE A 59 -7.07 -4.51 -8.96
CA ILE A 59 -5.99 -4.19 -8.02
C ILE A 59 -5.90 -5.25 -6.92
N ASP A 60 -7.03 -5.67 -6.34
CA ASP A 60 -7.07 -6.71 -5.30
C ASP A 60 -6.46 -8.02 -5.82
N GLU A 61 -6.80 -8.42 -7.05
CA GLU A 61 -6.30 -9.66 -7.67
C GLU A 61 -4.77 -9.71 -7.85
N ILE A 62 -4.11 -8.55 -8.03
CA ILE A 62 -2.66 -8.50 -8.25
C ILE A 62 -1.85 -8.34 -6.97
N ILE A 63 -2.50 -8.11 -5.82
CA ILE A 63 -1.83 -8.01 -4.51
C ILE A 63 -1.56 -9.42 -3.98
N THR A 64 -0.29 -9.73 -3.82
CA THR A 64 0.18 -11.02 -3.31
C THR A 64 0.54 -10.99 -1.83
N ASP A 65 0.68 -9.80 -1.25
CA ASP A 65 1.06 -9.60 0.16
C ASP A 65 0.27 -10.49 1.13
N THR A 66 1.01 -11.24 1.95
CA THR A 66 0.46 -12.26 2.86
C THR A 66 -0.44 -11.64 3.92
N ASP A 67 -0.04 -10.50 4.47
CA ASP A 67 -0.79 -9.84 5.54
C ASP A 67 -2.05 -9.19 4.97
N PHE A 68 -1.96 -8.53 3.82
CA PHE A 68 -3.12 -7.99 3.11
C PHE A 68 -4.16 -9.08 2.83
N ASN A 69 -3.72 -10.18 2.21
CA ASN A 69 -4.61 -11.28 1.85
C ASN A 69 -5.19 -11.97 3.08
N ARG A 70 -4.44 -12.10 4.17
CA ARG A 70 -4.96 -12.63 5.44
C ARG A 70 -6.02 -11.73 6.06
N GLU A 71 -5.91 -10.41 5.87
CA GLU A 71 -6.86 -9.46 6.43
C GLU A 71 -8.15 -9.35 5.61
N LEU A 72 -8.12 -9.52 4.29
CA LEU A 72 -9.30 -9.34 3.44
C LEU A 72 -9.91 -10.65 2.93
N HIS A 73 -9.12 -11.72 2.88
CA HIS A 73 -9.50 -13.01 2.31
C HIS A 73 -9.25 -14.15 3.30
N GLU A 74 -9.92 -15.29 3.10
CA GLU A 74 -9.80 -16.45 4.00
C GLU A 74 -8.53 -17.29 3.77
N ASN A 75 -7.76 -17.00 2.72
CA ASN A 75 -6.56 -17.74 2.34
C ASN A 75 -5.37 -16.79 2.14
N ALA A 76 -4.29 -17.00 2.89
CA ALA A 76 -3.04 -16.28 2.73
C ALA A 76 -1.90 -17.26 2.47
N GLY A 77 -1.38 -17.26 1.23
CA GLY A 77 -0.14 -17.94 0.86
C GLY A 77 1.09 -17.10 1.21
N ASP A 78 2.27 -17.72 1.23
CA ASP A 78 3.54 -17.01 1.40
C ASP A 78 3.87 -16.21 0.13
N ASP A 79 3.94 -14.89 0.26
CA ASP A 79 4.23 -13.93 -0.81
C ASP A 79 5.70 -13.88 -1.24
N CYS A 80 6.60 -14.55 -0.51
CA CYS A 80 8.03 -14.61 -0.78
C CYS A 80 8.71 -13.23 -0.91
N GLY A 81 8.16 -12.21 -0.24
CA GLY A 81 8.63 -10.83 -0.25
C GLY A 81 8.18 -10.00 -1.45
N ILE A 82 7.25 -10.49 -2.27
CA ILE A 82 6.65 -9.74 -3.37
C ILE A 82 5.22 -9.36 -2.98
N ASP A 83 4.98 -8.07 -2.84
CA ASP A 83 3.71 -7.53 -2.37
C ASP A 83 2.67 -7.46 -3.51
N VAL A 84 3.13 -7.25 -4.75
CA VAL A 84 2.28 -7.13 -5.95
C VAL A 84 2.98 -7.73 -7.18
N VAL A 85 2.21 -8.46 -7.99
CA VAL A 85 2.62 -8.96 -9.31
C VAL A 85 1.65 -8.47 -10.37
N HIS A 86 2.08 -7.51 -11.18
CA HIS A 86 1.28 -7.02 -12.30
C HIS A 86 1.91 -7.42 -13.64
N ILE A 87 1.14 -8.13 -14.47
CA ILE A 87 1.50 -8.46 -15.85
C ILE A 87 0.75 -7.48 -16.75
N ASP A 88 1.48 -6.52 -17.31
CA ASP A 88 0.97 -5.53 -18.25
C ASP A 88 1.20 -6.07 -19.66
N GLU A 89 0.18 -6.72 -20.22
CA GLU A 89 0.25 -7.31 -21.56
C GLU A 89 0.30 -6.24 -22.66
N ASP A 90 -0.32 -5.09 -22.45
CA ASP A 90 -0.37 -4.00 -23.42
C ASP A 90 1.03 -3.45 -23.69
N ASN A 91 1.84 -3.32 -22.62
CA ASN A 91 3.21 -2.83 -22.71
C ASN A 91 4.27 -3.94 -22.70
N ASN A 92 3.87 -5.22 -22.59
CA ASN A 92 4.76 -6.38 -22.43
C ASN A 92 5.72 -6.23 -21.23
N LEU A 93 5.20 -5.80 -20.08
CA LEU A 93 5.96 -5.59 -18.85
C LEU A 93 5.49 -6.51 -17.73
N ILE A 94 6.43 -6.92 -16.89
CA ILE A 94 6.14 -7.57 -15.61
C ILE A 94 6.65 -6.63 -14.53
N LEU A 95 5.73 -6.14 -13.69
CA LEU A 95 6.02 -5.24 -12.58
C LEU A 95 5.90 -6.03 -11.27
N LEU A 96 6.98 -6.05 -10.51
CA LEU A 96 7.05 -6.69 -9.20
C LEU A 96 7.34 -5.61 -8.16
N PHE A 97 6.46 -5.46 -7.18
CA PHE A 97 6.63 -4.45 -6.14
C PHE A 97 6.81 -5.09 -4.77
N ASN A 98 7.67 -4.47 -3.97
CA ASN A 98 7.67 -4.62 -2.52
C ASN A 98 7.56 -3.23 -1.92
N PHE A 99 6.50 -3.00 -1.17
CA PHE A 99 6.19 -1.72 -0.57
C PHE A 99 6.64 -1.66 0.88
N LYS A 100 6.81 -0.42 1.35
CA LYS A 100 7.12 -0.11 2.75
C LYS A 100 6.26 1.07 3.19
N TYR A 101 5.14 0.76 3.82
CA TYR A 101 4.29 1.78 4.43
C TYR A 101 4.96 2.35 5.69
N ARG A 102 4.95 3.68 5.82
CA ARG A 102 5.49 4.37 7.01
C ARG A 102 4.36 4.71 7.96
N GLU A 103 4.37 4.09 9.13
CA GLU A 103 3.36 4.33 10.17
C GLU A 103 3.59 5.62 10.95
N THR A 104 4.84 6.12 10.97
CA THR A 104 5.21 7.33 11.71
C THR A 104 6.08 8.26 10.88
N PHE A 105 5.88 9.56 11.09
CA PHE A 105 6.74 10.59 10.52
C PHE A 105 7.95 10.82 11.42
N LYS A 106 9.15 10.70 10.87
CA LYS A 106 10.40 11.11 11.51
C LYS A 106 10.99 12.24 10.68
N GLN A 107 11.10 13.43 11.28
CA GLN A 107 11.82 14.53 10.66
C GLN A 107 13.32 14.21 10.72
N THR A 108 13.94 13.98 9.57
CA THR A 108 15.40 13.93 9.48
C THR A 108 15.91 15.35 9.70
N ASN A 109 16.59 15.58 10.81
CA ASN A 109 17.38 16.79 11.00
C ASN A 109 18.64 16.62 10.15
N ASP A 110 18.65 17.11 8.92
CA ASP A 110 19.85 17.17 8.08
C ASP A 110 20.80 18.26 8.63
N GLY A 111 21.42 17.96 9.78
CA GLY A 111 22.25 18.89 10.54
C GLY A 111 23.21 18.20 11.53
N GLY A 112 23.74 17.03 11.19
CA GLY A 112 24.70 16.32 12.05
C GLY A 112 25.82 15.67 11.25
N ASN A 113 27.02 16.23 11.37
CA ASN A 113 28.33 15.74 10.91
C ASN A 113 28.41 14.23 10.61
N ASP A 114 28.54 13.88 9.33
CA ASP A 114 29.30 12.70 8.92
C ASP A 114 30.80 13.02 9.07
N ALA A 115 31.28 12.88 10.31
CA ALA A 115 32.68 12.71 10.62
C ALA A 115 32.80 11.46 11.50
N ASN A 116 33.10 10.32 10.89
CA ASN A 116 34.32 9.53 11.12
C ASN A 116 34.18 8.15 10.47
N TYR A 117 35.32 7.72 9.91
CA TYR A 117 35.63 6.50 9.16
C TYR A 117 34.91 5.22 9.58
#